data_AF-A0A967C475-F1
#
_entry.id   AF-A0A967C475-F1
#
_cell.length_a   1.000
_cell.length_b   1.000
_cell.length_c   1.000
_cell.angle_alpha   90.00
_cell.angle_beta   90.00
_cell.angle_gamma   90.00
#
_symmetry.space_group_name_H-M   'P 1'
#
loop_
_entity.id
_entity.type
_entity.pdbx_description
1 polymer ?
#
loop_
_entity_poly.entity_id
_entity_poly.type
_entity_poly.pdbx_seq_one_letter_code
_entity_poly.pdbx_strand_id
1 'polypeptide(L)'
;MFRQAFADKVLTSEDMTFTLHADGRISGRIGESLLTGAWYWQDQYFCRTAELDGEDLGLDCEIIERRGHQMRYIRDKGNGEASIVDVGVDVA
;
A
#
# COMPACT_ATOMS: atom_id res chain seq x y z
N MET A 1 1.73 -15.69 -2.64
CA MET A 1 0.43 -14.96 -2.76
C MET A 1 0.58 -13.59 -2.11
N PHE A 2 -0.16 -12.56 -2.56
CA PHE A 2 -0.04 -11.16 -2.08
C PHE A 2 0.08 -11.03 -0.55
N ARG A 3 -0.87 -11.60 0.20
CA ARG A 3 -0.90 -11.50 1.68
C ARG A 3 0.39 -12.02 2.33
N GLN A 4 0.90 -13.17 1.89
CA GLN A 4 2.16 -13.71 2.42
C GLN A 4 3.37 -12.81 2.11
N ALA A 5 3.33 -12.10 0.98
CA ALA A 5 4.44 -11.26 0.55
C ALA A 5 4.43 -9.87 1.22
N PHE A 6 3.26 -9.32 1.50
CA PHE A 6 3.11 -7.90 1.85
C PHE A 6 2.18 -7.62 3.02
N ALA A 7 1.19 -8.47 3.30
CA ALA A 7 0.26 -8.17 4.38
C ALA A 7 0.93 -8.29 5.75
N ASP A 8 0.53 -7.41 6.67
CA ASP A 8 1.06 -7.29 8.04
C ASP A 8 2.57 -7.02 8.12
N LYS A 9 3.20 -6.64 7.00
CA LYS A 9 4.59 -6.22 6.92
C LYS A 9 4.66 -4.70 6.81
N VAL A 10 5.70 -4.11 7.37
CA VAL A 10 5.97 -2.68 7.22
C VAL A 10 6.51 -2.44 5.82
N LEU A 11 5.87 -1.55 5.08
CA LEU A 11 6.26 -1.08 3.77
C LEU A 11 6.81 0.35 3.91
N THR A 12 7.98 0.62 3.37
CA THR A 12 8.66 1.90 3.55
C THR A 12 9.26 2.44 2.26
N SER A 13 9.23 3.75 2.10
CA SER A 13 10.01 4.52 1.12
C SER A 13 10.58 5.77 1.82
N GLU A 14 11.21 6.68 1.08
CA GLU A 14 11.85 7.88 1.63
C GLU A 14 10.94 8.68 2.57
N ASP A 15 9.68 8.94 2.16
CA ASP A 15 8.74 9.79 2.90
C ASP A 15 7.54 9.05 3.51
N MET A 16 7.43 7.74 3.29
CA MET A 16 6.23 6.98 3.66
C MET A 16 6.56 5.70 4.40
N THR A 17 5.75 5.39 5.41
CA THR A 17 5.77 4.08 6.10
C THR A 17 4.35 3.63 6.36
N PHE A 18 3.96 2.43 5.92
CA PHE A 18 2.60 1.93 6.07
C PHE A 18 2.54 0.41 6.12
N THR A 19 1.41 -0.11 6.57
CA THR A 19 1.11 -1.54 6.64
C THR A 19 -0.22 -1.80 5.95
N LEU A 20 -0.23 -2.81 5.08
CA LEU A 20 -1.44 -3.37 4.50
C LEU A 20 -1.88 -4.53 5.40
N HIS A 21 -2.83 -4.30 6.29
CA HIS A 21 -3.28 -5.32 7.25
C HIS A 21 -4.00 -6.45 6.54
N ALA A 22 -3.80 -7.69 6.98
CA ALA A 22 -4.44 -8.85 6.37
C ALA A 22 -5.97 -8.80 6.44
N ASP A 23 -6.56 -8.06 7.36
CA ASP A 23 -8.00 -7.84 7.50
C ASP A 23 -8.57 -6.79 6.52
N GLY A 24 -7.73 -6.21 5.65
CA GLY A 24 -8.14 -5.24 4.66
C GLY A 24 -7.97 -3.78 5.09
N ARG A 25 -7.39 -3.48 6.26
CA ARG A 25 -7.09 -2.10 6.66
C ARG A 25 -5.75 -1.62 6.10
N ILE A 26 -5.60 -0.30 5.98
CA ILE A 26 -4.32 0.39 5.74
C ILE A 26 -4.07 1.31 6.93
N SER A 27 -2.83 1.31 7.44
CA SER A 27 -2.39 2.32 8.41
C SER A 27 -0.95 2.71 8.13
N GLY A 28 -0.60 3.97 8.33
CA GLY A 28 0.76 4.43 8.13
C GLY A 28 0.92 5.92 8.36
N ARG A 29 2.00 6.46 7.81
CA ARG A 29 2.33 7.88 7.81
C ARG A 29 2.98 8.26 6.48
N ILE A 30 2.69 9.49 6.03
CA ILE A 30 3.42 10.16 4.95
C ILE A 30 3.96 11.46 5.56
N GLY A 31 5.27 11.55 5.76
CA GLY A 31 5.87 12.57 6.61
C GLY A 31 5.24 12.59 8.02
N GLU A 32 4.66 13.73 8.40
CA GLU A 32 3.97 13.89 9.69
C GLU A 32 2.47 13.53 9.66
N SER A 33 1.92 13.30 8.47
CA SER A 33 0.50 13.04 8.29
C SER A 33 0.15 11.58 8.50
N LEU A 34 -0.97 11.32 9.18
CA LEU A 34 -1.53 9.99 9.41
C LEU A 34 -2.21 9.48 8.15
N LEU A 35 -1.76 8.33 7.66
CA LEU A 35 -2.39 7.60 6.57
C LEU A 35 -3.31 6.51 7.14
N THR A 36 -4.57 6.51 6.75
CA THR A 36 -5.50 5.40 7.01
C THR A 36 -6.21 5.00 5.74
N GLY A 37 -6.87 3.84 5.74
CA GLY A 37 -7.64 3.40 4.58
C GLY A 37 -8.05 1.94 4.67
N ALA A 38 -8.53 1.42 3.54
CA ALA A 38 -8.85 0.02 3.37
C ALA A 38 -8.39 -0.47 2.00
N TRP A 39 -8.26 -1.78 1.85
CA TRP A 39 -7.93 -2.44 0.59
C TRP A 39 -8.70 -3.73 0.41
N TYR A 40 -8.94 -4.07 -0.85
CA TYR A 40 -9.52 -5.33 -1.27
C TYR A 40 -9.05 -5.67 -2.68
N TRP A 41 -9.04 -6.96 -3.01
CA TRP A 41 -8.86 -7.39 -4.40
C TRP A 41 -10.20 -7.41 -5.11
N GLN A 42 -10.27 -6.79 -6.28
CA GLN A 42 -11.39 -6.93 -7.20
C GLN A 42 -10.84 -7.25 -8.59
N ASP A 43 -11.32 -8.35 -9.16
CA ASP A 43 -10.78 -8.94 -10.39
C ASP A 43 -9.26 -9.19 -10.27
N GLN A 44 -8.46 -8.42 -11.00
CA GLN A 44 -6.99 -8.50 -11.03
C GLN A 44 -6.31 -7.28 -10.40
N TYR A 45 -7.09 -6.38 -9.78
CA TYR A 45 -6.59 -5.11 -9.24
C TYR A 45 -6.64 -5.10 -7.71
N PHE A 46 -5.63 -4.45 -7.14
CA PHE A 46 -5.60 -4.09 -5.74
C PHE A 46 -6.32 -2.75 -5.58
N CYS A 47 -7.55 -2.75 -5.10
CA CYS A 47 -8.30 -1.53 -4.88
C CYS A 47 -8.13 -1.03 -3.45
N ARG A 48 -7.84 0.26 -3.28
CA ARG A 48 -7.64 0.90 -1.99
C ARG A 48 -8.42 2.21 -1.88
N THR A 49 -8.89 2.50 -0.67
CA THR A 49 -9.23 3.86 -0.24
C THR A 49 -8.08 4.39 0.60
N ALA A 50 -7.89 5.71 0.65
CA ALA A 50 -6.95 6.31 1.59
C ALA A 50 -7.46 7.65 2.10
N GLU A 51 -7.10 7.96 3.33
CA GLU A 51 -7.32 9.22 4.00
C GLU A 51 -5.99 9.70 4.59
N LEU A 52 -5.67 10.97 4.41
CA LEU A 52 -4.46 11.61 4.94
C LEU A 52 -4.85 12.76 5.87
N ASP A 53 -4.64 12.60 7.18
CA ASP A 53 -5.08 13.56 8.21
C ASP A 53 -6.55 14.03 8.08
N GLY A 54 -7.45 13.12 7.70
CA GLY A 54 -8.87 13.43 7.49
C GLY A 54 -9.24 13.85 6.07
N GLU A 55 -8.25 14.07 5.18
CA GLU A 55 -8.49 14.34 3.76
C GLU A 55 -8.67 13.02 2.98
N ASP A 56 -9.86 12.81 2.41
CA ASP A 56 -10.16 11.65 1.58
C ASP A 56 -9.44 11.76 0.23
N LEU A 57 -8.54 10.81 -0.04
CA LEU A 57 -7.79 10.70 -1.30
C LEU A 57 -8.53 9.85 -2.35
N GLY A 58 -9.69 9.31 -2.00
CA GLY A 58 -10.56 8.53 -2.87
C GLY A 58 -10.13 7.09 -3.09
N LEU A 59 -10.95 6.41 -3.89
CA LEU A 59 -10.73 5.04 -4.36
C LEU A 59 -9.77 5.02 -5.55
N ASP A 60 -8.78 4.13 -5.50
CA ASP A 60 -7.90 3.81 -6.61
C ASP A 60 -7.74 2.29 -6.73
N CYS A 61 -7.58 1.78 -7.96
CA CYS A 61 -7.34 0.37 -8.22
C CYS A 61 -6.02 0.22 -8.95
N GLU A 62 -5.08 -0.46 -8.31
CA GLU A 62 -3.67 -0.47 -8.65
C GLU A 62 -3.22 -1.85 -9.16
N ILE A 63 -2.12 -1.86 -9.91
CA ILE A 63 -1.37 -3.08 -10.21
C ILE A 63 -0.26 -3.23 -9.19
N ILE A 64 -0.23 -4.37 -8.48
CA ILE A 64 0.85 -4.69 -7.54
C ILE A 64 1.81 -5.69 -8.15
N GLU A 65 3.09 -5.33 -8.17
CA GLU A 65 4.18 -6.21 -8.56
C GLU A 65 5.16 -6.43 -7.42
N ARG A 66 5.73 -7.63 -7.35
CA ARG A 66 6.82 -7.95 -6.43
C ARG A 66 8.14 -8.04 -7.18
N ARG A 67 9.18 -7.37 -6.66
CA ARG A 67 10.56 -7.52 -7.13
C ARG A 67 11.48 -7.74 -5.93
N GLY A 68 11.78 -8.99 -5.61
CA GLY A 68 12.58 -9.35 -4.43
C GLY A 68 11.89 -8.90 -3.13
N HIS A 69 12.53 -7.95 -2.44
CA HIS A 69 12.05 -7.30 -1.21
C HIS A 69 11.30 -6.00 -1.48
N GLN A 70 10.96 -5.70 -2.73
CA GLN A 70 10.25 -4.47 -3.09
C GLN A 70 8.84 -4.79 -3.58
N MET A 71 7.91 -3.89 -3.26
CA MET A 71 6.59 -3.80 -3.86
C MET A 71 6.56 -2.59 -4.78
N ARG A 72 6.16 -2.80 -6.04
CA ARG A 72 5.83 -1.72 -6.97
C ARG A 72 4.33 -1.66 -7.15
N TYR A 73 3.73 -0.50 -6.96
CA TYR A 73 2.30 -0.26 -7.18
C TYR A 73 2.11 0.79 -8.26
N ILE A 74 1.16 0.57 -9.16
CA ILE A 74 0.87 1.44 -10.31
C ILE A 74 -0.58 1.87 -10.25
N ARG A 75 -0.81 3.18 -10.18
CA ARG A 75 -2.15 3.78 -10.07
C ARG A 75 -2.99 3.61 -11.33
N ASP A 76 -4.28 3.89 -11.25
CA ASP A 76 -5.22 3.95 -12.38
C ASP A 76 -5.19 2.70 -13.27
N LYS A 77 -5.25 1.53 -12.64
CA LYS A 77 -5.23 0.21 -13.28
C LYS A 77 -4.01 0.01 -14.19
N GLY A 78 -2.88 0.61 -13.83
CA GLY A 78 -1.62 0.52 -14.58
C GLY A 78 -1.35 1.67 -15.55
N ASN A 79 -2.23 2.67 -15.62
CA ASN A 79 -2.07 3.83 -16.51
C ASN A 79 -1.53 5.08 -15.80
N GLY A 80 -1.41 5.03 -14.48
CA GLY A 80 -0.94 6.14 -13.65
C GLY A 80 0.52 6.00 -13.22
N GLU A 81 0.88 6.82 -12.22
CA GLU A 81 2.21 6.82 -11.63
C GLU A 81 2.54 5.49 -10.96
N ALA A 82 3.82 5.13 -11.02
CA ALA A 82 4.36 3.96 -10.35
C ALA A 82 5.24 4.38 -9.18
N SER A 83 5.04 3.73 -8.06
CA SER A 83 5.80 3.96 -6.84
C SER A 83 6.36 2.64 -6.31
N ILE A 84 7.48 2.73 -5.59
CA ILE A 84 8.19 1.57 -5.05
C ILE A 84 8.38 1.76 -3.55
N VAL A 85 8.09 0.70 -2.81
CA VAL A 85 8.33 0.61 -1.37
C VAL A 85 9.07 -0.69 -1.06
N ASP A 86 9.99 -0.62 -0.10
CA ASP A 86 10.69 -1.78 0.42
C ASP A 86 9.87 -2.47 1.51
N VAL A 87 9.93 -3.80 1.51
CA VAL A 87 9.30 -4.65 2.52
C VAL A 87 10.28 -4.80 3.69
N GLY A 88 10.00 -4.08 4.76
CA GLY A 88 10.76 -4.11 6.01
C GLY A 88 10.60 -5.45 6.72
N VAL A 89 11.75 -6.10 6.94
CA VAL A 89 11.97 -7.32 7.74
C VAL A 89 11.37 -7.19 9.14
N ASP A 90 10.88 -8.33 9.64
CA ASP A 90 10.19 -8.51 10.92
C ASP A 90 10.68 -7.55 12.00
N VAL A 91 9.73 -6.81 12.61
CA VAL A 91 9.96 -6.20 13.92
C VAL A 91 10.23 -7.34 14.90
N ALA A 92 11.51 -7.58 15.17
CA ALA A 92 11.96 -8.49 16.22
C ALA A 92 11.52 -7.99 17.60
#